data_AF-W6MH54-F1
#
_entry.id   AF-W6MH54-F1
#
_cell.length_a   1.000
_cell.length_b   1.000
_cell.length_c   1.000
_cell.angle_alpha   90.00
_cell.angle_beta   90.00
_cell.angle_gamma   90.00
#
_symmetry.space_group_name_H-M   'P 1'
#
loop_
_entity.id
_entity.type
_entity.pdbx_description
1 polymer ?
#
loop_
_entity_poly.entity_id
_entity_poly.type
_entity_poly.pdbx_seq_one_letter_code
_entity_poly.pdbx_strand_id
1 'polypeptide(L)'
;MEDEAQATFSSGSGSEFTEYWIDWFLGVRGNEYFCDIDIEYVKDRFNLTGLNQHVDRLSYLIDVITDAHSIDESQPEAVKLRIEENAKYLYSLIHARYILTPRGLVKMSEKFKSGDFGYCQRQYCKLQALLPVGISDVPKVYPVKLYCPSCQDLYNPKSSRHHSIDGAFFGTSFPAMFLQAYPELVPTHSTQIYIPKVFGFQLHEHAKLTRWRVHQRDKYVKNLLENNVNLSGPGGYVEDTDEKPTGKR
;
A
#
# COMPACT_ATOMS: atom_id res chain seq x y z
N MET A 1 9.91 -36.57 -41.97
CA MET A 1 10.29 -35.18 -41.70
C MET A 1 9.39 -34.76 -40.57
N GLU A 2 9.77 -35.17 -39.37
CA GLU A 2 9.04 -34.99 -38.12
C GLU A 2 10.05 -34.32 -37.19
N ASP A 3 9.77 -33.07 -36.82
CA ASP A 3 10.60 -32.22 -35.97
C ASP A 3 10.35 -32.58 -34.50
N GLU A 4 11.34 -33.20 -33.85
CA GLU A 4 11.40 -33.30 -32.39
C GLU A 4 12.12 -32.06 -31.81
N ALA A 5 11.35 -31.21 -31.15
CA ALA A 5 11.88 -30.07 -30.40
C ALA A 5 12.58 -30.55 -29.12
N GLN A 6 13.91 -30.54 -29.13
CA GLN A 6 14.76 -30.72 -27.94
C GLN A 6 14.58 -29.55 -26.96
N ALA A 7 13.91 -29.82 -25.83
CA ALA A 7 13.90 -28.93 -24.68
C ALA A 7 15.31 -28.88 -24.06
N THR A 8 15.97 -27.73 -24.19
CA THR A 8 17.26 -27.43 -23.56
C THR A 8 17.04 -27.21 -22.06
N PHE A 9 17.44 -28.19 -21.25
CA PHE A 9 17.49 -28.07 -19.79
C PHE A 9 18.65 -27.12 -19.43
N SER A 10 18.31 -25.86 -19.13
CA SER A 10 19.29 -24.91 -18.58
C SER A 10 19.63 -25.34 -17.16
N SER A 11 20.75 -26.03 -16.99
CA SER A 11 21.38 -26.26 -15.70
C SER A 11 21.98 -24.94 -15.22
N GLY A 12 21.13 -24.11 -14.63
CA GLY A 12 21.58 -22.98 -13.81
C GLY A 12 22.24 -23.54 -12.57
N SER A 13 23.55 -23.37 -12.46
CA SER A 13 24.32 -23.61 -11.24
C SER A 13 23.75 -22.72 -10.13
N GLY A 14 22.81 -23.27 -9.37
CA GLY A 14 22.34 -22.67 -8.13
C GLY A 14 23.46 -22.74 -7.13
N SER A 15 24.20 -21.64 -6.97
CA SER A 15 24.85 -21.37 -5.70
C SER A 15 23.78 -21.53 -4.63
N GLU A 16 24.05 -22.36 -3.63
CA GLU A 16 23.21 -22.57 -2.45
C GLU A 16 23.12 -21.25 -1.68
N PHE A 17 22.30 -20.34 -2.19
CA PHE A 17 21.92 -19.11 -1.51
C PHE A 17 20.95 -19.58 -0.43
N THR A 18 21.44 -19.73 0.79
CA THR A 18 20.55 -19.89 1.95
C THR A 18 19.77 -18.59 2.05
N GLU A 19 18.56 -18.58 1.51
CA GLU A 19 17.66 -17.43 1.58
C GLU A 19 17.26 -17.27 3.05
N TYR A 20 17.68 -16.16 3.68
CA TYR A 20 17.30 -15.84 5.06
C TYR A 20 15.78 -15.80 5.18
N TRP A 21 15.21 -16.10 6.35
CA TRP A 21 13.77 -16.26 6.52
C TRP A 21 12.98 -15.02 6.08
N ILE A 22 13.50 -13.82 6.38
CA ILE A 22 12.87 -12.55 5.99
C ILE A 22 12.89 -12.39 4.46
N ASP A 23 14.02 -12.65 3.81
CA ASP A 23 14.14 -12.54 2.35
C ASP A 23 13.18 -13.52 1.67
N TRP A 24 13.13 -14.75 2.17
CA TRP A 24 12.19 -15.77 1.71
C TRP A 24 10.74 -15.29 1.87
N PHE A 25 10.38 -14.77 3.05
CA PHE A 25 9.02 -14.26 3.30
C PHE A 25 8.65 -13.14 2.31
N LEU A 26 9.57 -12.21 2.03
CA LEU A 26 9.32 -11.11 1.11
C LEU A 26 9.29 -11.57 -0.36
N GLY A 27 10.00 -12.64 -0.71
CA GLY A 27 9.98 -13.28 -2.02
C GLY A 27 8.69 -14.07 -2.31
N VAL A 28 7.89 -14.41 -1.28
CA VAL A 28 6.61 -15.10 -1.47
C VAL A 28 5.64 -14.23 -2.27
N ARG A 29 5.10 -14.82 -3.34
CA ARG A 29 4.05 -14.19 -4.17
C ARG A 29 2.86 -13.78 -3.30
N GLY A 30 2.52 -12.49 -3.33
CA GLY A 30 1.49 -11.90 -2.47
C GLY A 30 2.06 -11.02 -1.35
N ASN A 31 3.37 -11.08 -1.07
CA ASN A 31 4.00 -10.29 -0.01
C ASN A 31 4.69 -9.02 -0.53
N GLU A 32 4.44 -8.61 -1.78
CA GLU A 32 5.13 -7.49 -2.41
C GLU A 32 4.91 -6.13 -1.70
N TYR A 33 3.89 -6.02 -0.82
CA TYR A 33 3.61 -4.81 -0.05
C TYR A 33 4.42 -4.70 1.26
N PHE A 34 5.01 -5.79 1.74
CA PHE A 34 5.83 -5.76 2.94
C PHE A 34 7.20 -5.14 2.65
N CYS A 35 7.80 -4.53 3.67
CA CYS A 35 9.23 -4.19 3.70
C CYS A 35 9.99 -5.13 4.65
N ASP A 36 11.31 -5.17 4.49
CA ASP A 36 12.22 -5.86 5.39
C ASP A 36 12.32 -5.13 6.74
N ILE A 37 12.05 -5.83 7.82
CA ILE A 37 12.15 -5.30 9.19
C ILE A 37 13.58 -5.53 9.69
N ASP A 38 14.20 -4.50 10.25
CA ASP A 38 15.52 -4.61 10.87
C ASP A 38 15.53 -5.70 11.96
N ILE A 39 16.50 -6.61 11.92
CA ILE A 39 16.60 -7.71 12.88
C ILE A 39 16.69 -7.18 14.32
N GLU A 40 17.35 -6.03 14.54
CA GLU A 40 17.43 -5.38 15.85
C GLU A 40 16.05 -4.96 16.37
N TYR A 41 15.15 -4.52 15.47
CA TYR A 41 13.79 -4.15 15.84
C TYR A 41 12.97 -5.38 16.25
N VAL A 42 13.14 -6.50 15.54
CA VAL A 42 12.48 -7.79 15.85
C VAL A 42 12.99 -8.37 17.16
N LYS A 43 14.29 -8.23 17.48
CA LYS A 43 14.89 -8.76 18.71
C LYS A 43 14.57 -7.95 19.97
N ASP A 44 14.28 -6.66 19.83
CA ASP A 44 13.93 -5.80 20.96
C ASP A 44 12.51 -6.07 21.48
N ARG A 45 12.45 -6.69 22.67
CA ARG A 45 11.20 -7.06 23.34
C ARG A 45 10.28 -5.87 23.62
N PHE A 46 10.81 -4.66 23.77
CA PHE A 46 9.99 -3.48 24.03
C PHE A 46 9.05 -3.19 22.85
N ASN A 47 9.53 -3.33 21.62
CA ASN A 47 8.75 -3.13 20.39
C ASN A 47 7.64 -4.19 20.21
N LEU A 48 7.81 -5.36 20.84
CA LEU A 48 6.90 -6.50 20.75
C LEU A 48 5.85 -6.56 21.85
N THR A 49 5.78 -5.54 22.72
CA THR A 49 4.86 -5.52 23.86
C THR A 49 3.41 -5.79 23.43
N GLY A 50 2.75 -6.75 24.08
CA GLY A 50 1.37 -7.16 23.80
C GLY A 50 1.20 -8.20 22.69
N LEU A 51 2.22 -8.48 21.87
CA LEU A 51 2.12 -9.49 20.80
C LEU A 51 2.07 -10.93 21.34
N ASN A 52 2.50 -11.15 22.57
CA ASN A 52 2.41 -12.44 23.26
C ASN A 52 0.95 -12.92 23.50
N GLN A 53 -0.05 -12.04 23.33
CA GLN A 53 -1.46 -12.41 23.39
C GLN A 53 -1.97 -12.99 22.07
N HIS A 54 -1.24 -12.77 20.98
CA HIS A 54 -1.62 -13.18 19.62
C HIS A 54 -0.92 -14.44 19.15
N VAL A 55 0.28 -14.74 19.68
CA VAL A 55 1.07 -15.90 19.31
C VAL A 55 1.65 -16.59 20.54
N ASP A 56 1.62 -17.92 20.51
CA ASP A 56 2.30 -18.76 21.49
C ASP A 56 3.81 -18.79 21.22
N ARG A 57 4.61 -19.02 22.27
CA ARG A 57 6.08 -19.19 22.17
C ARG A 57 6.77 -18.05 21.41
N LEU A 58 6.41 -16.81 21.72
CA LEU A 58 6.93 -15.59 21.09
C LEU A 58 8.46 -15.61 20.91
N SER A 59 9.23 -15.98 21.94
CA SER A 59 10.69 -16.04 21.88
C SER A 59 11.20 -17.02 20.83
N TYR A 60 10.60 -18.20 20.74
CA TYR A 60 10.97 -19.22 19.74
C TYR A 60 10.67 -18.74 18.32
N LEU A 61 9.52 -18.07 18.10
CA LEU A 61 9.17 -17.54 16.79
C LEU A 61 10.13 -16.41 16.34
N ILE A 62 10.60 -15.58 17.28
CA ILE A 62 11.63 -14.56 16.99
C ILE A 62 12.94 -15.24 16.56
N ASP A 63 13.34 -16.30 17.24
CA ASP A 63 14.56 -17.04 16.88
C ASP A 63 14.43 -17.68 15.50
N VAL A 64 13.24 -18.18 15.13
CA VAL A 64 12.95 -18.67 13.76
C VAL A 64 12.99 -17.55 12.72
N ILE A 65 12.30 -16.43 12.96
CA ILE A 65 12.26 -15.29 12.02
C ILE A 65 13.65 -14.69 11.78
N THR A 66 14.52 -14.72 12.79
CA THR A 66 15.86 -14.14 12.74
C THR A 66 16.96 -15.15 12.40
N ASP A 67 16.57 -16.34 11.92
CA ASP A 67 17.46 -17.45 11.55
C ASP A 67 18.41 -17.90 12.68
N ALA A 68 18.12 -17.55 13.93
CA ALA A 68 18.88 -17.98 15.11
C ALA A 68 18.58 -19.44 15.48
N HIS A 69 17.42 -19.95 15.05
CA HIS A 69 17.02 -21.34 15.25
C HIS A 69 16.19 -21.84 14.07
N SER A 70 16.56 -23.00 13.52
CA SER A 70 15.78 -23.67 12.48
C SER A 70 14.63 -24.48 13.08
N ILE A 71 13.58 -24.69 12.28
CA ILE A 71 12.47 -25.57 12.67
C ILE A 71 12.99 -27.01 12.65
N ASP A 72 12.82 -27.74 13.76
CA ASP A 72 13.25 -29.13 13.89
C ASP A 72 12.53 -30.03 12.88
N GLU A 73 13.29 -30.57 11.93
CA GLU A 73 12.76 -31.40 10.83
C GLU A 73 12.13 -32.72 11.31
N SER A 74 12.50 -33.18 12.51
CA SER A 74 11.96 -34.40 13.11
C SER A 74 10.53 -34.23 13.63
N GLN A 75 10.04 -32.99 13.75
CA GLN A 75 8.69 -32.70 14.18
C GLN A 75 7.64 -33.12 13.13
N PRO A 76 6.42 -33.48 13.55
CA PRO A 76 5.32 -33.74 12.62
C PRO A 76 5.06 -32.55 11.70
N GLU A 77 4.73 -32.81 10.43
CA GLU A 77 4.51 -31.78 9.41
C GLU A 77 3.49 -30.71 9.83
N ALA A 78 2.39 -31.13 10.46
CA ALA A 78 1.37 -30.21 10.97
C ALA A 78 1.91 -29.24 12.04
N VAL A 79 2.91 -29.64 12.83
CA VAL A 79 3.53 -28.78 13.84
C VAL A 79 4.45 -27.76 13.17
N LYS A 80 5.22 -28.18 12.17
CA LYS A 80 6.12 -27.30 11.39
C LYS A 80 5.32 -26.22 10.66
N LEU A 81 4.27 -26.61 9.94
CA LEU A 81 3.35 -25.66 9.28
C LEU A 81 2.76 -24.65 10.26
N ARG A 82 2.33 -25.09 11.45
CA ARG A 82 1.80 -24.17 12.47
C ARG A 82 2.85 -23.18 12.98
N ILE A 83 4.10 -23.61 13.14
CA ILE A 83 5.20 -22.73 13.54
C ILE A 83 5.45 -21.69 12.43
N GLU A 84 5.51 -22.12 11.17
CA GLU A 84 5.69 -21.22 10.03
C GLU A 84 4.55 -20.20 9.90
N GLU A 85 3.30 -20.65 10.01
CA GLU A 85 2.13 -19.76 9.98
C GLU A 85 2.17 -18.73 11.11
N ASN A 86 2.53 -19.16 12.32
CA ASN A 86 2.68 -18.27 13.47
C ASN A 86 3.86 -17.29 13.31
N ALA A 87 4.97 -17.72 12.69
CA ALA A 87 6.10 -16.85 12.38
C ALA A 87 5.70 -15.78 11.34
N LYS A 88 5.04 -16.18 10.24
CA LYS A 88 4.48 -15.26 9.23
C LYS A 88 3.52 -14.26 9.86
N TYR A 89 2.62 -14.75 10.71
CA TYR A 89 1.65 -13.91 11.40
C TYR A 89 2.32 -12.92 12.35
N LEU A 90 3.28 -13.38 13.17
CA LEU A 90 4.05 -12.52 14.07
C LEU A 90 4.82 -11.44 13.29
N TYR A 91 5.59 -11.82 12.27
CA TYR A 91 6.33 -10.87 11.43
C TYR A 91 5.41 -9.79 10.85
N SER A 92 4.23 -10.19 10.39
CA SER A 92 3.25 -9.27 9.82
C SER A 92 2.62 -8.32 10.86
N LEU A 93 2.46 -8.75 12.11
CA LEU A 93 2.04 -7.87 13.21
C LEU A 93 3.15 -6.89 13.62
N ILE A 94 4.41 -7.33 13.58
CA ILE A 94 5.57 -6.46 13.82
C ILE A 94 5.68 -5.42 12.71
N HIS A 95 5.43 -5.82 11.45
CA HIS A 95 5.45 -4.94 10.30
C HIS A 95 4.54 -3.72 10.48
N ALA A 96 3.30 -3.93 10.93
CA ALA A 96 2.34 -2.85 11.18
C ALA A 96 2.87 -1.77 12.14
N ARG A 97 3.68 -2.17 13.12
CA ARG A 97 4.34 -1.25 14.06
C ARG A 97 5.59 -0.63 13.45
N TYR A 98 6.39 -1.44 12.77
CA TYR A 98 7.67 -1.04 12.22
C TYR A 98 7.55 0.06 11.16
N ILE A 99 6.53 -0.01 10.29
CA ILE A 99 6.31 0.99 9.23
C ILE A 99 5.88 2.37 9.75
N LEU A 100 5.62 2.51 11.05
CA LEU A 100 5.39 3.80 11.71
C LEU A 100 6.66 4.41 12.30
N THR A 101 7.77 3.65 12.33
CA THR A 101 9.07 4.15 12.79
C THR A 101 9.77 4.93 11.68
N PRO A 102 10.73 5.82 11.99
CA PRO A 102 11.49 6.53 10.96
C PRO A 102 12.20 5.59 9.95
N ARG A 103 12.73 4.45 10.41
CA ARG A 103 13.39 3.47 9.53
C ARG A 103 12.41 2.76 8.61
N GLY A 104 11.29 2.29 9.16
CA GLY A 104 10.23 1.67 8.36
C GLY A 104 9.61 2.63 7.35
N LEU A 105 9.43 3.90 7.72
CA LEU A 105 8.95 4.95 6.81
C LEU A 105 9.90 5.16 5.63
N VAL A 106 11.22 5.13 5.83
CA VAL A 106 12.20 5.23 4.74
C VAL A 106 12.04 4.07 3.76
N LYS A 107 12.03 2.83 4.25
CA LYS A 107 11.86 1.63 3.41
C LYS A 107 10.54 1.64 2.63
N MET A 108 9.44 2.01 3.29
CA MET A 108 8.15 2.15 2.63
C MET A 108 8.13 3.29 1.61
N SER A 109 8.92 4.35 1.81
CA SER A 109 9.03 5.45 0.84
C SER A 109 9.72 5.04 -0.45
N GLU A 110 10.71 4.15 -0.37
CA GLU A 110 11.39 3.58 -1.54
C GLU A 110 10.40 2.76 -2.37
N LYS A 111 9.63 1.88 -1.72
CA LYS A 111 8.55 1.09 -2.34
C LYS A 111 7.43 1.95 -2.93
N PHE A 112 7.10 3.06 -2.27
CA PHE A 112 6.11 4.02 -2.80
C PHE A 112 6.60 4.68 -4.08
N LYS A 113 7.87 5.10 -4.12
CA LYS A 113 8.50 5.74 -5.29
C LYS A 113 8.68 4.77 -6.46
N SER A 114 8.94 3.49 -6.21
CA SER A 114 9.00 2.45 -7.25
C SER A 114 7.62 2.01 -7.75
N GLY A 115 6.54 2.38 -7.04
CA GLY A 115 5.18 2.04 -7.41
C GLY A 115 4.80 0.59 -7.07
N ASP A 116 5.48 -0.04 -6.10
CA ASP A 116 5.27 -1.44 -5.70
C ASP A 116 3.83 -1.69 -5.23
N PHE A 117 3.20 -0.68 -4.62
CA PHE A 117 1.83 -0.74 -4.14
C PHE A 117 0.79 -0.61 -5.27
N GLY A 118 1.24 -0.21 -6.46
CA GLY A 118 0.40 0.07 -7.62
C GLY A 118 -0.10 1.50 -7.66
N TYR A 119 -1.00 1.74 -8.61
CA TYR A 119 -1.46 3.08 -9.00
C TYR A 119 -2.97 3.21 -8.92
N CYS A 120 -3.43 4.43 -8.65
CA CYS A 120 -4.85 4.75 -8.54
C CYS A 120 -5.62 4.40 -9.81
N GLN A 121 -6.78 3.79 -9.63
CA GLN A 121 -7.65 3.36 -10.73
C GLN A 121 -8.47 4.52 -11.33
N ARG A 122 -8.54 5.67 -10.66
CA ARG A 122 -9.21 6.86 -11.19
C ARG A 122 -8.36 7.49 -12.30
N GLN A 123 -8.94 7.66 -13.48
CA GLN A 123 -8.31 8.30 -14.62
C GLN A 123 -7.68 9.67 -14.29
N TYR A 124 -8.43 10.51 -13.57
CA TYR A 124 -8.00 11.87 -13.24
C TYR A 124 -7.01 11.97 -12.08
N CYS A 125 -6.62 10.84 -11.47
CA CYS A 125 -5.50 10.78 -10.54
C CYS A 125 -4.15 10.59 -11.25
N LYS A 126 -4.12 10.52 -12.60
CA LYS A 126 -2.90 10.53 -13.42
C LYS A 126 -1.84 9.52 -12.94
N LEU A 127 -2.28 8.27 -12.68
CA LEU A 127 -1.44 7.19 -12.15
C LEU A 127 -0.74 7.55 -10.83
N GLN A 128 -1.44 8.19 -9.90
CA GLN A 128 -0.94 8.42 -8.55
C GLN A 128 -0.57 7.09 -7.85
N ALA A 129 0.65 6.99 -7.33
CA ALA A 129 1.09 5.86 -6.51
C ALA A 129 0.26 5.76 -5.22
N LEU A 130 -0.03 4.53 -4.80
CA LEU A 130 -0.89 4.21 -3.67
C LEU A 130 -0.10 3.79 -2.42
N LEU A 131 -0.75 3.78 -1.27
CA LEU A 131 -0.19 3.29 0.00
C LEU A 131 -1.07 2.16 0.55
N PRO A 132 -0.50 1.04 1.05
CA PRO A 132 -1.28 -0.01 1.69
C PRO A 132 -1.86 0.49 3.02
N VAL A 133 -3.06 0.04 3.36
CA VAL A 133 -3.74 0.46 4.59
C VAL A 133 -4.73 -0.60 5.07
N GLY A 134 -4.84 -0.74 6.39
CA GLY A 134 -5.90 -1.51 7.04
C GLY A 134 -7.13 -0.65 7.32
N ILE A 135 -8.32 -1.20 7.13
CA ILE A 135 -9.57 -0.56 7.61
C ILE A 135 -9.70 -0.73 9.14
N SER A 136 -9.08 -1.77 9.69
CA SER A 136 -9.07 -2.10 11.11
C SER A 136 -7.67 -2.54 11.51
N ASP A 137 -7.27 -2.19 12.74
CA ASP A 137 -6.05 -2.71 13.37
C ASP A 137 -6.27 -4.08 14.03
N VAL A 138 -7.53 -4.56 14.06
CA VAL A 138 -7.86 -5.91 14.54
C VAL A 138 -7.64 -6.92 13.41
N PRO A 139 -6.78 -7.93 13.60
CA PRO A 139 -6.53 -8.96 12.59
C PRO A 139 -7.77 -9.76 12.22
N LYS A 140 -7.77 -10.30 11.00
CA LYS A 140 -8.74 -11.20 10.37
C LYS A 140 -10.13 -10.57 10.17
N VAL A 141 -10.21 -9.24 10.18
CA VAL A 141 -11.48 -8.52 9.96
C VAL A 141 -11.63 -8.10 8.50
N TYR A 142 -10.65 -7.37 7.96
CA TYR A 142 -10.67 -6.89 6.58
C TYR A 142 -9.32 -7.08 5.91
N PRO A 143 -9.29 -7.44 4.61
CA PRO A 143 -8.05 -7.47 3.86
C PRO A 143 -7.52 -6.06 3.60
N VAL A 144 -6.24 -5.99 3.24
CA VAL A 144 -5.56 -4.73 2.91
C VAL A 144 -6.28 -3.96 1.80
N LYS A 145 -6.32 -2.65 1.95
CA LYS A 145 -6.76 -1.68 0.94
C LYS A 145 -5.61 -0.81 0.52
N LEU A 146 -5.83 -0.02 -0.52
CA LEU A 146 -4.87 0.92 -1.05
C LEU A 146 -5.45 2.33 -0.96
N TYR A 147 -4.80 3.19 -0.20
CA TYR A 147 -5.11 4.61 -0.08
C TYR A 147 -4.44 5.40 -1.20
N CYS A 148 -5.22 6.25 -1.87
CA CYS A 148 -4.69 7.18 -2.86
C CYS A 148 -4.53 8.59 -2.25
N PRO A 149 -3.32 9.15 -2.19
CA PRO A 149 -3.13 10.50 -1.66
C PRO A 149 -3.68 11.59 -2.59
N SER A 150 -3.93 11.31 -3.87
CA SER A 150 -4.48 12.30 -4.83
C SER A 150 -6.00 12.43 -4.75
N CYS A 151 -6.75 11.33 -4.65
CA CYS A 151 -8.21 11.39 -4.50
C CYS A 151 -8.72 11.18 -3.08
N GLN A 152 -7.83 10.83 -2.15
CA GLN A 152 -8.12 10.62 -0.73
C GLN A 152 -9.18 9.54 -0.49
N ASP A 153 -9.14 8.48 -1.30
CA ASP A 153 -10.11 7.38 -1.24
C ASP A 153 -9.40 6.02 -1.24
N LEU A 154 -10.14 4.98 -0.86
CA LEU A 154 -9.67 3.61 -0.69
C LEU A 154 -10.04 2.74 -1.90
N TYR A 155 -9.09 1.89 -2.30
CA TYR A 155 -9.24 0.96 -3.41
C TYR A 155 -8.91 -0.46 -2.97
N ASN A 156 -9.54 -1.44 -3.63
CA ASN A 156 -9.10 -2.82 -3.54
C ASN A 156 -7.82 -3.02 -4.36
N PRO A 157 -6.86 -3.85 -3.90
CA PRO A 157 -5.74 -4.27 -4.72
C PRO A 157 -6.23 -4.87 -6.05
N LYS A 158 -5.59 -4.48 -7.15
CA LYS A 158 -6.00 -4.92 -8.49
C LYS A 158 -5.72 -6.41 -8.70
N SER A 159 -4.59 -6.91 -8.18
CA SER A 159 -4.23 -8.32 -8.30
C SER A 159 -4.87 -9.13 -7.18
N SER A 160 -5.48 -10.26 -7.53
CA SER A 160 -6.10 -11.17 -6.57
C SER A 160 -5.11 -11.79 -5.58
N ARG A 161 -3.81 -11.82 -5.92
CA ARG A 161 -2.75 -12.32 -5.03
C ARG A 161 -2.66 -11.52 -3.71
N HIS A 162 -3.10 -10.26 -3.72
CA HIS A 162 -3.05 -9.38 -2.55
C HIS A 162 -4.37 -9.36 -1.75
N HIS A 163 -5.41 -10.04 -2.23
CA HIS A 163 -6.75 -10.02 -1.59
C HIS A 163 -6.79 -10.77 -0.26
N SER A 164 -5.87 -11.71 -0.04
CA SER A 164 -5.77 -12.49 1.19
C SER A 164 -4.89 -11.85 2.27
N ILE A 165 -4.18 -10.76 1.96
CA ILE A 165 -3.34 -10.10 2.96
C ILE A 165 -4.24 -9.35 3.94
N ASP A 166 -4.01 -9.55 5.22
CA ASP A 166 -4.73 -8.85 6.28
C ASP A 166 -4.35 -7.36 6.30
N GLY A 167 -5.35 -6.48 6.39
CA GLY A 167 -5.13 -5.04 6.48
C GLY A 167 -4.46 -4.64 7.79
N ALA A 168 -4.67 -5.39 8.87
CA ALA A 168 -4.08 -5.09 10.17
C ALA A 168 -2.54 -5.12 10.17
N PHE A 169 -1.93 -5.80 9.18
CA PHE A 169 -0.46 -5.86 9.00
C PHE A 169 0.16 -4.56 8.46
N PHE A 170 -0.68 -3.61 8.04
CA PHE A 170 -0.30 -2.25 7.65
C PHE A 170 -0.89 -1.20 8.61
N GLY A 171 -1.97 -1.56 9.30
CA GLY A 171 -2.67 -0.70 10.22
C GLY A 171 -3.42 0.45 9.54
N THR A 172 -4.23 1.14 10.34
CA THR A 172 -5.09 2.25 9.91
C THR A 172 -4.34 3.56 9.75
N SER A 173 -3.23 3.71 10.48
CA SER A 173 -2.53 4.99 10.65
C SER A 173 -1.39 5.23 9.66
N PHE A 174 -0.89 4.17 9.00
CA PHE A 174 0.34 4.24 8.20
C PHE A 174 0.30 5.31 7.10
N PRO A 175 -0.73 5.41 6.21
CA PRO A 175 -0.72 6.43 5.17
C PRO A 175 -0.69 7.86 5.70
N ALA A 176 -1.39 8.13 6.82
CA ALA A 176 -1.41 9.45 7.42
C ALA A 176 -0.04 9.82 8.01
N MET A 177 0.57 8.91 8.77
CA MET A 177 1.92 9.08 9.33
C MET A 177 2.96 9.25 8.22
N PHE A 178 2.84 8.49 7.14
CA PHE A 178 3.73 8.57 5.99
C PHE A 178 3.68 9.93 5.30
N LEU A 179 2.47 10.43 5.01
CA LEU A 179 2.30 11.72 4.33
C LEU A 179 2.64 12.92 5.23
N GLN A 180 2.52 12.76 6.55
CA GLN A 180 3.00 13.75 7.51
C GLN A 180 4.52 13.78 7.58
N ALA A 181 5.19 12.63 7.47
CA ALA A 181 6.65 12.53 7.46
C ALA A 181 7.27 13.01 6.14
N TYR A 182 6.55 12.85 5.02
CA TYR A 182 6.98 13.22 3.67
C TYR A 182 6.01 14.19 2.99
N PRO A 183 5.90 15.44 3.47
CA PRO A 183 4.97 16.43 2.91
C PRO A 183 5.23 16.73 1.43
N GLU A 184 6.46 16.55 0.94
CA GLU A 184 6.84 16.72 -0.46
C GLU A 184 6.24 15.65 -1.39
N LEU A 185 5.81 14.50 -0.85
CA LEU A 185 5.16 13.44 -1.60
C LEU A 185 3.63 13.59 -1.66
N VAL A 186 3.06 14.58 -0.95
CA VAL A 186 1.63 14.85 -0.99
C VAL A 186 1.30 15.51 -2.33
N PRO A 187 0.52 14.86 -3.20
CA PRO A 187 0.21 15.40 -4.51
C PRO A 187 -0.74 16.59 -4.40
N THR A 188 -0.70 17.46 -5.40
CA THR A 188 -1.78 18.42 -5.63
C THR A 188 -3.01 17.68 -6.16
N HIS A 189 -4.18 17.96 -5.59
CA HIS A 189 -5.43 17.32 -5.94
C HIS A 189 -5.95 17.83 -7.29
N SER A 190 -6.27 16.89 -8.19
CA SER A 190 -6.95 17.21 -9.45
C SER A 190 -8.42 17.52 -9.19
N THR A 191 -8.89 18.63 -9.75
CA THR A 191 -10.32 18.99 -9.69
C THR A 191 -11.13 18.41 -10.86
N GLN A 192 -10.48 17.72 -11.80
CA GLN A 192 -11.15 17.13 -12.96
C GLN A 192 -12.05 15.96 -12.57
N ILE A 193 -13.23 15.93 -13.19
CA ILE A 193 -14.21 14.86 -13.06
C ILE A 193 -14.69 14.43 -14.44
N TYR A 194 -15.07 13.15 -14.56
CA TYR A 194 -15.64 12.67 -15.81
C TYR A 194 -16.99 13.36 -16.05
N ILE A 195 -17.15 13.95 -17.23
CA ILE A 195 -18.40 14.57 -17.66
C ILE A 195 -19.01 13.69 -18.76
N PRO A 196 -20.10 12.96 -18.49
CA PRO A 196 -20.76 12.14 -19.49
C PRO A 196 -21.36 13.02 -20.59
N LYS A 197 -21.05 12.69 -21.85
CA LYS A 197 -21.53 13.40 -23.05
C LYS A 197 -22.17 12.42 -24.04
N VAL A 198 -23.26 12.84 -24.67
CA VAL A 198 -23.94 12.13 -25.77
C VAL A 198 -23.92 13.03 -27.00
N PHE A 199 -23.32 12.57 -28.10
CA PHE A 199 -23.06 13.39 -29.30
C PHE A 199 -22.34 14.73 -29.00
N GLY A 200 -21.48 14.76 -27.98
CA GLY A 200 -20.78 15.97 -27.53
C GLY A 200 -21.55 16.84 -26.55
N PHE A 201 -22.84 16.59 -26.33
CA PHE A 201 -23.69 17.33 -25.40
C PHE A 201 -23.68 16.69 -24.01
N GLN A 202 -23.53 17.51 -22.96
CA GLN A 202 -23.67 17.05 -21.58
C GLN A 202 -25.13 16.67 -21.29
N LEU A 203 -25.37 15.60 -20.53
CA LEU A 203 -26.71 15.19 -20.11
C LEU A 203 -27.37 16.30 -19.24
N HIS A 204 -28.62 16.65 -19.53
CA HIS A 204 -29.27 17.87 -18.99
C HIS A 204 -29.25 17.97 -17.46
N GLU A 205 -29.67 16.92 -16.74
CA GLU A 205 -29.68 16.93 -15.27
C GLU A 205 -28.27 16.90 -14.68
N HIS A 206 -27.38 16.08 -15.26
CA HIS A 206 -25.99 16.00 -14.84
C HIS A 206 -25.27 17.34 -15.06
N ALA A 207 -25.54 18.03 -16.16
CA ALA A 207 -25.01 19.36 -16.44
C ALA A 207 -25.49 20.40 -15.42
N LYS A 208 -26.77 20.35 -15.00
CA LYS A 208 -27.29 21.23 -13.94
C LYS A 208 -26.59 20.97 -12.61
N LEU A 209 -26.43 19.70 -12.21
CA LEU A 209 -25.73 19.33 -10.98
C LEU A 209 -24.25 19.68 -11.02
N THR A 210 -23.55 19.40 -12.12
CA THR A 210 -22.14 19.74 -12.31
C THR A 210 -21.92 21.24 -12.22
N ARG A 211 -22.73 22.05 -12.90
CA ARG A 211 -22.66 23.52 -12.79
C ARG A 211 -22.85 24.00 -11.35
N TRP A 212 -23.80 23.42 -10.62
CA TRP A 212 -24.00 23.75 -9.21
C TRP A 212 -22.79 23.38 -8.35
N ARG A 213 -22.21 22.18 -8.53
CA ARG A 213 -21.02 21.72 -7.80
C ARG A 213 -19.81 22.63 -8.05
N VAL A 214 -19.56 22.97 -9.31
CA VAL A 214 -18.47 23.90 -9.70
C VAL A 214 -18.70 25.27 -9.05
N HIS A 215 -19.92 25.81 -9.11
CA HIS A 215 -20.25 27.10 -8.48
C HIS A 215 -20.04 27.10 -6.96
N GLN A 216 -20.40 26.01 -6.27
CA GLN A 216 -20.12 25.89 -4.83
C GLN A 216 -18.62 25.82 -4.55
N ARG A 217 -17.87 25.03 -5.33
CA ARG A 217 -16.41 24.93 -5.22
C ARG A 217 -15.76 26.29 -5.39
N ASP A 218 -16.10 27.02 -6.44
CA ASP A 218 -15.49 28.32 -6.75
C ASP A 218 -15.77 29.35 -5.65
N LYS A 219 -16.97 29.32 -5.02
CA LYS A 219 -17.27 30.11 -3.82
C LYS A 219 -16.38 29.76 -2.64
N TYR A 220 -16.17 28.46 -2.37
CA TYR A 220 -15.30 28.01 -1.29
C TYR A 220 -13.84 28.38 -1.55
N VAL A 221 -13.34 28.16 -2.77
CA VAL A 221 -11.98 28.54 -3.20
C VAL A 221 -11.77 30.04 -2.99
N LYS A 222 -12.73 30.88 -3.42
CA LYS A 222 -12.66 32.33 -3.20
C LYS A 222 -12.55 32.69 -1.72
N ASN A 223 -13.39 32.08 -0.86
CA ASN A 223 -13.35 32.30 0.58
C ASN A 223 -12.00 31.88 1.20
N LEU A 224 -11.44 30.75 0.77
CA LEU A 224 -10.12 30.29 1.24
C LEU A 224 -9.00 31.26 0.82
N LEU A 225 -9.03 31.75 -0.41
CA LEU A 225 -8.07 32.75 -0.90
C LEU A 225 -8.21 34.09 -0.15
N GLU A 226 -9.43 34.53 0.15
CA GLU A 226 -9.68 35.73 0.96
C GLU A 226 -9.11 35.60 2.38
N ASN A 227 -9.04 34.38 2.92
CA ASN A 227 -8.42 34.07 4.22
C ASN A 227 -6.92 33.73 4.12
N ASN A 228 -6.25 34.02 3.00
CA ASN A 228 -4.81 33.77 2.76
C ASN A 228 -4.39 32.29 2.87
N VAL A 229 -5.28 31.35 2.54
CA VAL A 229 -4.93 29.92 2.49
C VAL A 229 -4.21 29.61 1.17
N ASN A 230 -3.02 29.02 1.25
CA ASN A 230 -2.28 28.59 0.06
C ASN A 230 -2.90 27.32 -0.55
N LEU A 231 -3.46 27.44 -1.75
CA LEU A 231 -4.12 26.34 -2.45
C LEU A 231 -3.22 25.61 -3.45
N SER A 232 -2.01 26.09 -3.73
CA SER A 232 -1.10 25.52 -4.73
C SER A 232 0.05 24.69 -4.12
N GLY A 233 0.12 24.61 -2.78
CA GLY A 233 1.09 23.78 -2.07
C GLY A 233 0.72 22.28 -2.00
N PRO A 234 1.53 21.46 -1.32
CA PRO A 234 1.22 20.05 -1.07
C PRO A 234 -0.13 19.89 -0.35
N GLY A 235 -1.00 19.01 -0.87
CA GLY A 235 -2.38 18.87 -0.39
C GLY A 235 -3.34 19.97 -0.85
N GLY A 236 -2.88 20.89 -1.71
CA GLY A 236 -3.67 21.90 -2.39
C GLY A 236 -4.37 21.38 -3.66
N TYR A 237 -5.03 22.26 -4.40
CA TYR A 237 -5.74 21.96 -5.65
C TYR A 237 -5.09 22.69 -6.83
N VAL A 238 -4.96 22.00 -7.97
CA VAL A 238 -4.60 22.65 -9.24
C VAL A 238 -5.87 22.91 -10.04
N GLU A 239 -6.09 24.17 -10.41
CA GLU A 239 -7.05 24.53 -11.45
C GLU A 239 -6.40 24.26 -12.81
N ASP A 240 -7.01 23.41 -13.63
CA ASP A 240 -6.57 23.26 -15.01
C ASP A 240 -6.96 24.50 -15.81
N THR A 241 -5.94 25.20 -16.30
CA THR A 241 -6.06 26.38 -17.16
C THR A 241 -6.56 26.07 -18.57
N ASP A 242 -6.76 24.79 -18.90
CA ASP A 242 -6.88 24.31 -20.29
C ASP A 242 -8.33 24.19 -20.82
N GLU A 243 -9.35 24.33 -19.97
CA GLU A 243 -10.73 24.48 -20.44
C GLU A 243 -11.26 25.89 -20.12
N LYS A 244 -10.74 26.90 -20.83
CA LYS A 244 -11.58 28.08 -21.08
C LYS A 244 -12.85 27.59 -21.77
N PRO A 245 -14.05 27.92 -21.26
CA PRO A 245 -15.27 27.52 -21.93
C PRO A 245 -15.22 28.11 -23.33
N THR A 246 -15.11 27.24 -24.34
CA THR A 246 -15.29 27.63 -25.74
C THR A 246 -16.60 28.39 -25.80
N GLY A 247 -16.49 29.69 -26.09
CA GLY A 247 -17.55 30.65 -25.96
C GLY A 247 -18.84 30.18 -26.62
N LYS A 248 -19.94 30.58 -25.98
CA LYS A 248 -21.29 30.58 -26.56
C LYS A 248 -21.24 30.90 -28.06
N ARG A 249 -21.79 30.00 -28.87
CA ARG A 249 -22.52 30.35 -30.09
C ARG A 249 -23.97 30.00 -29.86
#